data_AF-A0A7W1Q7P7-F1
#
_entry.id   AF-A0A7W1Q7P7-F1
#
_cell.length_a   1.000
_cell.length_b   1.000
_cell.length_c   1.000
_cell.angle_alpha   90.00
_cell.angle_beta   90.00
_cell.angle_gamma   90.00
#
_symmetry.space_group_name_H-M   'P 1'
#
loop_
_entity.id
_entity.type
_entity.pdbx_description
1 polymer ?
#
loop_
_entity_poly.entity_id
_entity_poly.type
_entity_poly.pdbx_seq_one_letter_code
_entity_poly.pdbx_strand_id
1 'polypeptide(L)' 'LFADAAERWERFEMPWERAQALVGQGRCLLAVGKITQATVALRKAREIFDKLGAGPVIRSTDALLSEATALSS' A
#
# COMPACT_ATOMS: atom_id res chain seq x y z
N LEU A 1 12.07 -29.19 -4.67
CA LEU A 1 12.37 -28.27 -3.55
C LEU A 1 13.11 -27.01 -4.00
N PHE A 2 14.35 -27.08 -4.50
CA PHE A 2 15.08 -25.87 -4.93
C PHE A 2 14.64 -25.31 -6.29
N ALA A 3 14.25 -26.18 -7.25
CA ALA A 3 13.68 -25.73 -8.52
C ALA A 3 12.34 -24.99 -8.33
N ASP A 4 11.44 -25.54 -7.50
CA ASP A 4 10.18 -24.88 -7.15
C ASP A 4 10.40 -23.56 -6.39
N ALA A 5 11.42 -23.51 -5.52
CA ALA A 5 11.80 -22.28 -4.85
C ALA A 5 12.31 -21.24 -5.86
N ALA A 6 13.15 -21.62 -6.82
CA ALA A 6 13.66 -20.73 -7.86
C ALA A 6 12.55 -20.17 -8.76
N GLU A 7 11.61 -21.01 -9.21
CA GLU A 7 10.46 -20.58 -10.01
C GLU A 7 9.54 -19.62 -9.21
N ARG A 8 9.38 -19.87 -7.91
CA ARG A 8 8.62 -18.98 -7.01
C ARG A 8 9.35 -17.66 -6.77
N TRP A 9 10.67 -17.67 -6.69
CA TRP A 9 11.49 -16.46 -6.57
C TRP A 9 11.48 -15.63 -7.85
N GLU A 10 11.50 -16.27 -9.02
CA GLU A 10 11.38 -15.58 -10.32
C GLU A 10 10.01 -14.88 -10.48
N ARG A 11 8.96 -15.46 -9.91
CA ARG A 11 7.60 -14.89 -9.87
C ARG A 11 7.33 -14.00 -8.65
N PHE A 12 8.31 -13.83 -7.76
CA PHE A 12 8.11 -13.07 -6.54
C PHE A 12 8.03 -11.59 -6.89
N GLU A 13 6.81 -11.09 -7.09
CA GLU A 13 6.56 -9.67 -6.85
C GLU A 13 7.07 -9.38 -5.43
N MET A 14 7.59 -8.17 -5.20
CA MET A 14 7.99 -7.70 -3.86
C MET A 14 6.79 -6.96 -3.26
N PRO A 15 5.74 -7.66 -2.74
CA PRO A 15 4.46 -7.04 -2.39
C PRO A 15 4.63 -6.01 -1.27
N TRP A 16 5.54 -6.27 -0.33
CA TRP A 16 5.85 -5.35 0.74
C TRP A 16 6.38 -4.02 0.20
N GLU A 17 7.37 -4.06 -0.68
CA GLU A 17 8.02 -2.91 -1.30
C GLU A 17 7.04 -2.15 -2.19
N ARG A 18 6.20 -2.88 -2.94
CA ARG A 18 5.12 -2.30 -3.73
C ARG A 18 4.12 -1.54 -2.85
N ALA A 19 3.71 -2.13 -1.73
CA ALA A 19 2.80 -1.49 -0.80
C ALA A 19 3.42 -0.25 -0.15
N GLN A 20 4.69 -0.31 0.25
CA GLN A 20 5.43 0.85 0.77
C GLN A 20 5.51 1.97 -0.27
N ALA A 21 5.81 1.65 -1.53
CA ALA A 21 5.84 2.64 -2.61
C ALA A 21 4.46 3.30 -2.83
N LEU A 22 3.37 2.52 -2.77
CA LEU A 22 2.00 3.03 -2.86
C LEU A 22 1.64 3.94 -1.67
N VAL A 23 2.10 3.64 -0.45
CA VAL A 23 1.96 4.54 0.71
C VAL A 23 2.70 5.86 0.48
N GLY A 24 3.96 5.79 0.03
CA GLY A 24 4.74 6.97 -0.31
C GLY A 24 4.05 7.84 -1.37
N GLN A 25 3.56 7.20 -2.44
CA GLN A 25 2.77 7.87 -3.48
C GLN A 25 1.50 8.52 -2.91
N GLY A 26 0.75 7.82 -2.07
CA GLY A 26 -0.45 8.33 -1.41
C GLY A 26 -0.18 9.59 -0.60
N ARG A 27 0.89 9.59 0.20
CA ARG A 27 1.34 10.76 0.98
C ARG A 27 1.67 11.96 0.10
N CYS A 28 2.42 11.74 -0.98
CA CYS A 28 2.73 12.82 -1.93
C CYS A 28 1.47 13.38 -2.59
N LEU A 29 0.54 12.51 -2.98
CA LEU A 29 -0.73 12.92 -3.61
C LEU A 29 -1.62 13.72 -2.66
N LEU A 30 -1.68 13.35 -1.38
CA LEU A 30 -2.37 14.16 -0.35
C LEU A 30 -1.74 15.55 -0.24
N ALA A 31 -0.41 15.62 -0.16
CA ALA A 31 0.31 16.89 -0.04
C ALA A 31 0.07 17.85 -1.21
N VAL A 32 -0.22 17.34 -2.41
CA VAL A 32 -0.55 18.15 -3.60
C VAL A 32 -2.05 18.23 -3.90
N GLY A 33 -2.91 17.86 -2.95
CA GLY A 33 -4.37 17.99 -3.05
C GLY A 33 -5.06 17.01 -4.01
N LYS A 34 -4.37 15.97 -4.49
CA LYS A 34 -4.92 14.95 -5.40
C LYS A 34 -5.60 13.82 -4.62
N ILE A 35 -6.64 14.17 -3.86
CA ILE A 35 -7.23 13.30 -2.82
C ILE A 35 -7.77 11.98 -3.39
N THR A 36 -8.50 11.99 -4.50
CA THR A 36 -9.04 10.75 -5.10
C THR A 36 -7.93 9.78 -5.51
N GLN A 37 -6.84 10.29 -6.10
CA GLN A 37 -5.71 9.46 -6.50
C GLN A 37 -4.95 8.91 -5.28
N ALA A 38 -4.81 9.73 -4.23
CA ALA A 38 -4.22 9.29 -2.97
C ALA A 38 -5.01 8.12 -2.37
N THR A 39 -6.34 8.25 -2.27
CA THR A 39 -7.22 7.20 -1.72
C THR A 39 -7.09 5.89 -2.49
N VAL A 40 -7.00 5.93 -3.83
CA VAL A 40 -6.81 4.72 -4.65
C VAL A 40 -5.47 4.05 -4.34
N ALA A 41 -4.38 4.82 -4.27
CA ALA A 41 -3.06 4.28 -3.95
C ALA A 41 -3.01 3.67 -2.54
N LEU A 42 -3.55 4.38 -1.55
CA LEU A 42 -3.58 3.95 -0.15
C LEU A 42 -4.45 2.70 0.08
N ARG A 43 -5.62 2.59 -0.58
CA ARG A 43 -6.44 1.37 -0.52
C ARG A 43 -5.70 0.16 -1.08
N LYS A 44 -5.02 0.33 -2.22
CA LYS A 44 -4.25 -0.74 -2.83
C LYS A 44 -3.06 -1.17 -1.96
N ALA A 45 -2.39 -0.23 -1.29
CA ALA A 45 -1.35 -0.55 -0.30
C ALA A 45 -1.92 -1.34 0.88
N ARG A 46 -3.06 -0.88 1.43
CA ARG A 46 -3.75 -1.54 2.55
C ARG A 46 -4.12 -2.99 2.22
N GLU A 47 -4.70 -3.23 1.05
CA GLU A 47 -5.05 -4.59 0.59
C GLU A 47 -3.83 -5.52 0.51
N ILE A 48 -2.68 -5.01 0.08
CA ILE A 48 -1.45 -5.80 0.03
C ILE A 48 -0.95 -6.10 1.46
N PHE A 49 -0.91 -5.11 2.34
CA PHE A 49 -0.50 -5.32 3.73
C PHE A 49 -1.44 -6.26 4.50
N ASP A 50 -2.74 -6.22 4.20
CA ASP A 50 -3.75 -7.13 4.75
C ASP A 50 -3.45 -8.58 4.37
N LYS A 51 -3.17 -8.85 3.08
CA LYS A 51 -2.74 -10.18 2.61
C LYS A 51 -1.45 -10.68 3.26
N LEU A 52 -0.58 -9.77 3.68
CA LEU A 52 0.67 -10.08 4.38
C LEU A 52 0.51 -10.18 5.91
N GLY A 53 -0.67 -9.87 6.47
CA GLY A 53 -0.90 -9.86 7.93
C GLY A 53 -0.15 -8.74 8.67
N ALA A 54 0.19 -7.64 7.98
CA ALA A 54 1.09 -6.61 8.50
C ALA A 54 0.38 -5.55 9.38
N GLY A 55 -0.19 -5.99 10.50
CA GLY A 55 -1.05 -5.19 11.38
C GLY A 55 -0.58 -3.76 11.70
N PRO A 56 0.69 -3.52 12.09
CA PRO A 56 1.18 -2.17 12.38
C PRO A 56 1.09 -1.21 11.19
N VAL A 57 1.54 -1.63 10.00
CA VAL A 57 1.52 -0.78 8.79
C VAL A 57 0.11 -0.63 8.21
N ILE A 58 -0.78 -1.60 8.44
CA ILE A 58 -2.22 -1.43 8.12
C ILE A 58 -2.78 -0.25 8.89
N ARG A 59 -2.54 -0.15 10.20
CA ARG A 59 -3.02 0.98 11.02
C ARG A 59 -2.46 2.33 10.56
N SER A 60 -1.17 2.39 10.23
CA SER A 60 -0.57 3.60 9.67
C SER A 60 -1.20 3.99 8.32
N THR A 61 -1.53 3.01 7.48
CA THR A 61 -2.20 3.25 6.18
C THR A 61 -3.65 3.70 6.38
N ASP A 62 -4.35 3.13 7.36
CA ASP A 62 -5.72 3.51 7.73
C ASP A 62 -5.81 4.96 8.23
N ALA A 63 -4.80 5.45 8.96
CA ALA A 63 -4.72 6.85 9.38
C ALA A 63 -4.67 7.80 8.17
N LEU A 64 -3.87 7.48 7.14
CA LEU A 64 -3.79 8.26 5.90
C LEU A 64 -5.11 8.20 5.10
N LEU A 65 -5.82 7.08 5.13
CA LEU A 65 -7.15 6.96 4.51
C LEU A 65 -8.19 7.81 5.24
N SER A 66 -8.11 7.88 6.57
CA SER A 66 -8.97 8.75 7.37
C SER A 66 -8.72 10.23 7.06
N GLU A 67 -7.45 10.63 6.92
CA GLU A 67 -7.06 11.98 6.50
C GLU A 67 -7.62 12.31 5.10
N ALA A 68 -7.43 11.41 4.14
CA ALA A 68 -7.96 11.57 2.78
C ALA A 68 -9.49 11.77 2.77
N THR A 69 -10.19 11.04 3.64
CA THR A 69 -11.66 11.13 3.77
C THR A 69 -12.08 12.50 4.32
N ALA A 70 -11.38 12.98 5.35
CA ALA A 70 -11.62 14.29 5.94
C ALA A 70 -11.36 15.43 4.94
N LEU A 71 -10.36 15.30 4.05
CA LEU A 71 -10.05 16.28 3.01
C LEU A 71 -11.03 16.27 1.82
N SER A 72 -11.85 15.24 1.69
CA SER A 72 -12.85 15.09 0.62
C SER A 72 -14.29 15.39 1.05
N SER A 73 -14.50 15.67 2.34
CA SER A 73 -15.79 16.05 2.94
C SER A 73 -15.96 17.56 2.93
#